data_AF-A0A497FPV0-F1
#
_entry.id   AF-A0A497FPV0-F1
#
_cell.length_a   1.000
_cell.length_b   1.000
_cell.length_c   1.000
_cell.angle_alpha   90.00
_cell.angle_beta   90.00
_cell.angle_gamma   90.00
#
_symmetry.space_group_name_H-M   'P 1'
#
loop_
_entity.id
_entity.type
_entity.pdbx_description
1 polymer ?
#
loop_
_entity_poly.entity_id
_entity_poly.type
_entity_poly.pdbx_seq_one_letter_code
_entity_poly.pdbx_strand_id
1 'polypeptide(L)' 'MRKVEPIRKGEALVVNVGTAVSIGAVTHVGKDEAEIKLRIPVAAFDGARVAISRQVEGRWRLIGYGFIKS' A
#
# COMPACT_ATOMS: atom_id res chain seq x y z
N MET A 1 13.38 -6.41 -16.17
CA MET A 1 12.59 -6.27 -14.92
C MET A 1 12.76 -4.84 -14.45
N ARG A 2 11.67 -4.06 -14.34
CA ARG A 2 11.78 -2.63 -13.98
C ARG A 2 12.06 -2.52 -12.49
N LYS A 3 13.02 -1.69 -12.09
CA LYS A 3 13.35 -1.47 -10.67
C LYS A 3 12.13 -0.90 -9.96
N VAL A 4 11.86 -1.38 -8.74
CA VAL A 4 10.80 -0.83 -7.90
C VAL A 4 11.30 0.50 -7.36
N GLU A 5 10.65 1.59 -7.79
CA GLU A 5 10.93 2.92 -7.27
C GLU A 5 10.39 3.08 -5.84
N PRO A 6 10.97 3.98 -5.02
CA PRO A 6 10.42 4.31 -3.71
C PRO A 6 8.95 4.76 -3.76
N ILE A 7 8.22 4.58 -2.66
CA ILE A 7 6.85 5.09 -2.52
C ILE A 7 6.88 6.62 -2.45
N ARG A 8 5.91 7.28 -3.09
CA ARG A 8 5.82 8.74 -3.15
C ARG A 8 4.54 9.25 -2.51
N LYS A 9 4.62 10.41 -1.87
CA LYS A 9 3.45 11.12 -1.34
C LYS A 9 2.47 11.45 -2.47
N GLY A 10 1.18 11.26 -2.22
CA GLY A 10 0.09 11.47 -3.16
C GLY A 10 -0.14 10.32 -4.15
N GLU A 11 0.72 9.30 -4.15
CA GLU A 11 0.56 8.13 -5.01
C GLU A 11 -0.63 7.26 -4.56
N ALA A 12 -1.38 6.74 -5.52
CA ALA A 12 -2.44 5.76 -5.27
C ALA A 12 -1.85 4.34 -5.29
N LEU A 13 -2.07 3.59 -4.20
CA LEU A 13 -1.64 2.21 -4.05
C LEU A 13 -2.86 1.32 -3.79
N VAL A 14 -2.81 0.10 -4.31
CA VAL A 14 -3.75 -0.96 -3.93
C VAL A 14 -3.15 -1.72 -2.76
N VAL A 15 -3.92 -1.82 -1.67
CA VAL A 15 -3.57 -2.61 -0.50
C VAL A 15 -4.45 -3.85 -0.44
N ASN A 16 -3.85 -4.99 -0.11
CA ASN A 16 -4.58 -6.22 0.21
C ASN A 16 -4.26 -6.62 1.64
N VAL A 17 -5.30 -6.74 2.47
CA VAL A 17 -5.20 -7.15 3.88
C VAL A 17 -6.14 -8.32 4.10
N GLY A 18 -5.59 -9.53 4.27
CA GLY A 18 -6.39 -10.74 4.22
C GLY A 18 -7.10 -10.87 2.86
N THR A 19 -8.44 -10.95 2.89
CA THR A 19 -9.29 -10.98 1.68
C THR A 19 -9.76 -9.59 1.24
N ALA A 20 -9.53 -8.54 2.04
CA ALA A 20 -9.97 -7.19 1.74
C ALA A 20 -9.01 -6.52 0.75
N VAL A 21 -9.58 -5.87 -0.27
CA VAL A 21 -8.83 -5.09 -1.26
C VAL A 21 -9.33 -3.65 -1.21
N SER A 22 -8.43 -2.69 -1.06
CA SER A 22 -8.77 -1.27 -1.03
C SER A 22 -7.72 -0.45 -1.78
N ILE A 23 -8.13 0.70 -2.30
CA ILE A 23 -7.21 1.70 -2.84
C ILE A 23 -7.00 2.76 -1.77
N GLY A 24 -5.76 3.21 -1.61
CA GLY A 24 -5.44 4.31 -0.70
C GLY A 24 -4.46 5.29 -1.32
N ALA A 25 -4.54 6.54 -0.88
CA ALA A 25 -3.60 7.59 -1.24
C ALA A 25 -2.54 7.74 -0.15
N VAL A 26 -1.27 7.73 -0.54
CA VAL A 26 -0.15 7.91 0.39
C VAL A 26 -0.14 9.35 0.91
N THR A 27 -0.29 9.54 2.22
CA THR A 27 -0.29 10.87 2.86
C THR A 27 1.08 11.27 3.39
N HIS A 28 1.87 10.29 3.84
CA HIS A 28 3.22 10.48 4.37
C HIS A 28 4.14 9.33 3.96
N VAL A 29 5.43 9.62 3.77
CA VAL A 29 6.48 8.64 3.50
C VAL A 29 7.61 8.90 4.47
N GLY A 30 7.84 7.94 5.38
CA GLY A 30 8.99 7.88 6.26
C GLY A 30 10.10 7.02 5.66
N LYS A 31 11.10 6.68 6.48
CA LYS A 31 12.24 5.86 6.03
C LYS A 31 11.82 4.43 5.67
N ASP A 32 11.12 3.77 6.60
CA ASP A 32 10.67 2.37 6.48
C ASP A 32 9.16 2.23 6.77
N GLU A 33 8.43 3.35 6.76
CA GLU A 33 6.99 3.42 7.02
C GLU A 33 6.31 4.37 6.04
N ALA A 34 5.02 4.13 5.78
CA ALA A 34 4.21 4.98 4.94
C ALA A 34 2.79 5.06 5.52
N GLU A 35 2.22 6.25 5.52
CA GLU A 35 0.82 6.45 5.89
C GLU A 35 -0.04 6.45 4.62
N ILE A 36 -1.12 5.66 4.65
CA ILE A 36 -2.01 5.50 3.50
C ILE A 36 -3.44 5.75 3.97
N LYS A 37 -4.07 6.78 3.41
CA LYS A 37 -5.49 7.04 3.61
C LYS A 37 -6.30 6.17 2.67
N LEU A 38 -6.98 5.17 3.24
CA LEU A 38 -7.82 4.25 2.48
C LEU A 38 -9.10 4.93 1.99
N ARG A 39 -9.51 4.61 0.76
CA ARG A 39 -10.79 5.05 0.19
C ARG A 39 -11.96 4.24 0.74
N ILE A 40 -11.77 2.94 0.90
CA ILE A 40 -12.73 2.03 1.54
C ILE A 40 -12.08 1.52 2.82
N PRO A 41 -12.71 1.74 4.00
CA PRO A 41 -12.21 1.19 5.26
C PRO A 41 -12.07 -0.33 5.22
N VAL A 42 -11.10 -0.87 5.94
CA VAL A 42 -10.87 -2.32 6.04
C VAL A 42 -10.84 -2.73 7.50
N ALA A 43 -11.37 -3.92 7.80
CA ALA A 43 -11.23 -4.53 9.11
C ALA A 43 -9.91 -5.31 9.16
N ALA A 44 -9.01 -4.91 10.06
CA ALA A 44 -7.72 -5.56 10.25
C ALA A 44 -7.21 -5.32 11.68
N PHE A 45 -6.29 -6.17 12.12
CA PHE A 45 -5.61 -6.04 13.40
C PHE A 45 -4.25 -5.35 13.23
N ASP A 46 -3.76 -4.74 14.30
CA ASP A 46 -2.38 -4.26 14.36
C ASP A 46 -1.41 -5.43 14.11
N GLY A 47 -0.34 -5.16 13.37
CA GLY A 47 0.62 -6.17 12.93
C GLY A 47 0.12 -7.06 11.78
N ALA A 48 -1.09 -6.86 11.25
CA ALA A 48 -1.53 -7.61 10.07
C ALA A 48 -0.65 -7.30 8.85
N ARG A 49 -0.31 -8.33 8.07
CA ARG A 49 0.47 -8.19 6.84
C ARG A 49 -0.39 -7.59 5.73
N VAL A 50 0.15 -6.60 5.05
CA VAL A 50 -0.49 -5.88 3.93
C VAL A 50 0.35 -6.06 2.67
N ALA A 51 -0.24 -6.58 1.59
CA ALA A 51 0.41 -6.58 0.28
C ALA A 51 0.17 -5.25 -0.43
N ILE A 52 1.22 -4.68 -1.01
CA ILE A 52 1.20 -3.35 -1.62
C ILE A 52 1.43 -3.47 -3.12
N SER A 53 0.46 -2.99 -3.90
CA SER A 53 0.48 -3.03 -5.35
C SER A 53 0.45 -1.61 -5.93
N ARG A 54 1.25 -1.39 -6.97
CA ARG A 54 1.37 -0.12 -7.69
C ARG A 54 0.90 -0.29 -9.13
N GLN A 55 0.29 0.75 -9.69
CA GLN A 55 -0.07 0.75 -11.10
C GLN A 55 1.18 1.02 -11.96
N VAL A 56 1.51 0.07 -12.83
CA VAL A 56 2.63 0.15 -13.78
C VAL A 56 2.09 -0.25 -15.14
N GLU A 57 2.15 0.66 -16.11
CA GLU A 57 1.66 0.43 -17.49
C GLU A 57 0.20 -0.06 -17.52
N GLY A 58 -0.65 0.58 -16.71
CA GLY A 58 -2.08 0.28 -16.63
C GLY A 58 -2.44 -0.98 -15.82
N ARG A 59 -1.46 -1.73 -15.31
CA ARG A 59 -1.71 -2.95 -14.52
C ARG A 59 -1.21 -2.80 -13.08
N TRP A 60 -1.89 -3.40 -12.12
CA TRP A 60 -1.42 -3.48 -10.74
C TRP A 60 -0.32 -4.54 -10.64
N ARG A 61 0.84 -4.13 -10.15
CA ARG A 61 1.96 -5.03 -9.89
C ARG A 61 2.28 -4.99 -8.40
N LEU A 62 2.46 -6.15 -7.80
CA LEU A 62 2.95 -6.27 -6.44
C LEU A 62 4.36 -5.67 -6.36
N ILE A 63 4.55 -4.71 -5.46
CA ILE A 63 5.84 -4.04 -5.25
C ILE A 63 6.45 -4.32 -3.88
N GLY A 64 5.68 -4.90 -2.96
CA GLY A 64 6.17 -5.26 -1.63
C GLY A 64 5.05 -5.60 -0.67
N TYR A 65 5.39 -5.63 0.61
CA TYR A 65 4.46 -5.81 1.72
C TYR A 65 4.89 -4.96 2.91
N GLY A 66 3.97 -4.73 3.84
CA GLY A 66 4.22 -4.09 5.12
C GLY A 66 3.38 -4.70 6.23
N PHE A 67 3.47 -4.13 7.43
CA PHE A 67 2.66 -4.51 8.58
C PHE A 67 1.92 -3.28 9.09
N ILE A 68 0.64 -3.46 9.46
CA ILE A 68 -0.15 -2.37 10.04
C ILE A 68 0.47 -1.98 11.38
N LYS A 69 0.68 -0.68 11.58
CA LYS A 69 1.16 -0.08 12.81
C LYS A 69 0.18 1.03 13.18
N SER A 70 -0.27 1.03 14.43
CA SER A 70 -1.09 2.06 15.05
C SER A 70 -0.27 3.27 15.48
#